data_AF-A0A2D8KGQ8-F1
#
_entry.id   AF-A0A2D8KGQ8-F1
#
_cell.length_a   1.000
_cell.length_b   1.000
_cell.length_c   1.000
_cell.angle_alpha   90.00
_cell.angle_beta   90.00
_cell.angle_gamma   90.00
#
_symmetry.space_group_name_H-M   'P 1'
#
loop_
_entity.id
_entity.type
_entity.pdbx_description
1 polymer ?
#
loop_
_entity_poly.entity_id
_entity_poly.type
_entity_poly.pdbx_seq_one_letter_code
_entity_poly.pdbx_strand_id
1 'polypeptide(L)'
;MFDPIFNEYFYIGENSKPVLDGKWYEAEPIWVTTEKQGKKAMTMFWPSSDAEIMGVRPSEYFVYDGSISHNERISQIIRWIDYPPEKRPHLITLYFSDVDSKGHRYGPDSEETINAIEAMDKTIGSLISELKSRNFYDHINIIITTDHGMTTISQDSVIFLDDYINLDDVEIVDWGPASAILPKVEIDDIFSKLINAHPKLDVYKKGELPDELHYNNHRRIQPIIAIAHEHWSISDRNTYNSNPSRYNGGNHGYYSSYESMKGMFIARGPGFKENFIGPGFSSIHLYELMCHLLKIDPVNNDGLLDSTLIYLSNK
;
A
#
# COMPACT_ATOMS: atom_id res chain seq x y z
N MET A 1 7.00 11.68 -2.59
CA MET A 1 7.40 12.37 -1.32
C MET A 1 8.79 12.99 -1.46
N PHE A 2 9.09 14.01 -0.64
CA PHE A 2 10.40 14.70 -0.58
C PHE A 2 11.01 14.59 0.82
N ASP A 3 12.32 14.33 0.91
CA ASP A 3 13.07 14.35 2.18
C ASP A 3 14.01 15.56 2.22
N PRO A 4 13.83 16.52 3.14
CA PRO A 4 14.65 17.72 3.21
C PRO A 4 16.09 17.48 3.69
N ILE A 5 16.37 16.35 4.36
CA ILE A 5 17.73 15.99 4.80
C ILE A 5 18.51 15.37 3.65
N PHE A 6 17.88 14.48 2.89
CA PHE A 6 18.51 13.89 1.71
C PHE A 6 18.55 14.87 0.54
N ASN A 7 17.64 15.84 0.53
CA ASN A 7 17.37 16.73 -0.60
C ASN A 7 17.09 15.93 -1.88
N GLU A 8 16.24 14.91 -1.73
CA GLU A 8 15.89 13.95 -2.77
C GLU A 8 14.39 13.65 -2.75
N TYR A 9 13.86 13.18 -3.88
CA TYR A 9 12.50 12.68 -4.00
C TYR A 9 12.46 11.17 -3.98
N PHE A 10 11.44 10.64 -3.31
CA PHE A 10 11.03 9.26 -3.45
C PHE A 10 9.78 9.20 -4.32
N TYR A 11 9.85 8.34 -5.33
CA TYR A 11 8.79 8.04 -6.28
C TYR A 11 8.72 6.53 -6.48
N ILE A 12 7.54 5.99 -6.74
CA ILE A 12 7.32 4.56 -6.97
C ILE A 12 7.35 4.22 -8.46
N GLY A 13 7.36 2.92 -8.76
CA GLY A 13 7.26 2.40 -10.12
C GLY A 13 8.50 1.63 -10.57
N GLU A 14 8.37 0.97 -11.72
CA GLU A 14 9.45 0.24 -12.36
C GLU A 14 10.66 1.16 -12.62
N ASN A 15 11.87 0.66 -12.38
CA ASN A 15 13.12 1.44 -12.46
C ASN A 15 13.25 2.60 -11.46
N SER A 16 12.42 2.64 -10.41
CA SER A 16 12.58 3.61 -9.34
C SER A 16 13.85 3.34 -8.54
N LYS A 17 14.83 4.25 -8.69
CA LYS A 17 16.06 4.25 -7.89
C LYS A 17 15.80 4.40 -6.38
N PRO A 18 14.97 5.35 -5.90
CA PRO A 18 14.77 5.51 -4.46
C PRO A 18 14.06 4.31 -3.82
N VAL A 19 13.25 3.54 -4.56
CA VAL A 19 12.66 2.29 -4.05
C VAL A 19 13.73 1.25 -3.70
N LEU A 20 14.85 1.21 -4.43
CA LEU A 20 15.93 0.25 -4.19
C LEU A 20 16.90 0.70 -3.08
N ASP A 21 16.78 1.95 -2.61
CA ASP A 21 17.71 2.56 -1.67
C ASP A 21 17.21 2.42 -0.23
N GLY A 22 17.93 1.60 0.54
CA GLY A 22 17.65 1.29 1.94
C GLY A 22 17.47 2.51 2.85
N LYS A 23 18.07 3.66 2.51
CA LYS A 23 18.01 4.88 3.35
C LYS A 23 16.60 5.44 3.52
N TRP A 24 15.67 5.08 2.64
CA TRP A 24 14.28 5.51 2.72
C TRP A 24 13.47 4.73 3.77
N TYR A 25 13.98 3.58 4.21
CA TYR A 25 13.27 2.65 5.09
C TYR A 25 13.84 2.71 6.51
N GLU A 26 13.07 3.32 7.42
CA GLU A 26 13.50 3.56 8.81
C GLU A 26 12.95 2.51 9.80
N ALA A 27 12.10 1.59 9.33
CA ALA A 27 11.50 0.52 10.11
C ALA A 27 11.84 -0.86 9.53
N GLU A 28 11.80 -1.88 10.38
CA GLU A 28 12.16 -3.25 10.00
C GLU A 28 10.96 -3.97 9.37
N PRO A 29 11.01 -4.36 8.08
CA PRO A 29 9.93 -5.11 7.47
C PRO A 29 10.00 -6.59 7.83
N ILE A 30 8.87 -7.29 7.68
CA ILE A 30 8.71 -8.70 8.08
C ILE A 30 9.73 -9.66 7.47
N TRP A 31 10.19 -9.42 6.23
CA TRP A 31 11.24 -10.25 5.62
C TRP A 31 12.59 -10.06 6.30
N VAL A 32 12.93 -8.85 6.73
CA VAL A 32 14.16 -8.60 7.51
C VAL A 32 14.07 -9.28 8.87
N THR A 33 12.93 -9.17 9.57
CA THR A 33 12.69 -9.86 10.85
C THR A 33 12.81 -11.37 10.72
N THR A 34 12.29 -11.93 9.62
CA THR A 34 12.38 -13.36 9.29
C THR A 34 13.84 -13.80 9.10
N GLU A 35 14.60 -13.08 8.27
CA GLU A 35 16.01 -13.38 7.96
C GLU A 35 16.92 -13.25 9.19
N LYS A 36 16.75 -12.19 9.99
CA LYS A 36 17.53 -11.99 11.23
C LYS A 36 17.34 -13.11 12.24
N GLN A 37 16.22 -13.84 12.18
CA GLN A 37 15.90 -14.95 13.06
C GLN A 37 16.16 -16.32 12.42
N GLY A 38 17.03 -16.36 11.39
CA GLY A 38 17.51 -17.60 10.78
C GLY A 38 16.49 -18.32 9.90
N LYS A 39 15.39 -17.65 9.52
CA LYS A 39 14.38 -18.16 8.62
C LYS A 39 14.50 -17.48 7.26
N LYS A 40 14.05 -18.17 6.21
CA LYS A 40 14.16 -17.68 4.83
C LYS A 40 12.89 -16.94 4.41
N ALA A 41 13.04 -15.73 3.91
CA ALA A 41 11.99 -14.96 3.25
C ALA A 41 12.24 -14.90 1.74
N MET A 42 11.18 -15.07 0.95
CA MET A 42 11.23 -14.93 -0.50
C MET A 42 10.13 -14.00 -0.99
N THR A 43 10.48 -12.99 -1.77
CA THR A 43 9.53 -11.91 -2.11
C THR A 43 9.35 -11.76 -3.61
N MET A 44 8.11 -11.95 -4.05
CA MET A 44 7.68 -11.64 -5.42
C MET A 44 6.93 -10.30 -5.39
N PHE A 45 7.67 -9.22 -5.66
CA PHE A 45 7.14 -7.89 -5.93
C PHE A 45 6.44 -7.16 -4.77
N TRP A 46 6.63 -7.59 -3.52
CA TRP A 46 6.14 -6.76 -2.41
C TRP A 46 6.88 -5.41 -2.43
N PRO A 47 6.17 -4.27 -2.33
CA PRO A 47 6.80 -2.96 -2.38
C PRO A 47 7.98 -2.87 -1.40
N SER A 48 9.11 -2.30 -1.83
CA SER A 48 10.38 -2.19 -1.08
C SER A 48 11.16 -3.48 -0.81
N SER A 49 10.62 -4.66 -1.15
CA SER A 49 11.33 -5.91 -0.90
C SER A 49 12.57 -6.11 -1.77
N ASP A 50 12.74 -5.27 -2.80
CA ASP A 50 13.91 -5.16 -3.66
C ASP A 50 14.96 -4.14 -3.17
N ALA A 51 14.74 -3.52 -2.01
CA ALA A 51 15.74 -2.72 -1.30
C ALA A 51 16.56 -3.56 -0.30
N GLU A 52 17.79 -3.11 0.00
CA GLU A 52 18.54 -3.60 1.16
C GLU A 52 18.14 -2.78 2.37
N ILE A 53 17.36 -3.35 3.28
CA ILE A 53 16.81 -2.63 4.43
C ILE A 53 17.54 -3.11 5.67
N MET A 54 18.15 -2.18 6.40
CA MET A 54 18.97 -2.49 7.58
C MET A 54 20.10 -3.50 7.31
N GLY A 55 20.68 -3.45 6.11
CA GLY A 55 21.74 -4.36 5.68
C GLY A 55 21.28 -5.78 5.36
N VAL A 56 19.97 -6.00 5.18
CA VAL A 56 19.37 -7.31 4.95
C VAL A 56 18.48 -7.27 3.71
N ARG A 57 18.56 -8.33 2.90
CA ARG A 57 17.66 -8.62 1.77
C ARG A 57 16.97 -9.95 2.01
N PRO A 58 15.79 -10.18 1.42
CA PRO A 58 15.20 -11.53 1.37
C PRO A 58 16.18 -12.53 0.74
N SER A 59 16.15 -13.79 1.19
CA SER A 59 16.95 -14.89 0.65
C SER A 59 16.85 -14.97 -0.89
N GLU A 60 15.65 -14.76 -1.43
CA GLU A 60 15.44 -14.51 -2.85
C GLU A 60 14.37 -13.43 -3.05
N TYR A 61 14.59 -12.52 -3.99
CA TYR A 61 13.67 -11.43 -4.30
C TYR A 61 13.73 -11.08 -5.78
N PHE A 62 12.70 -10.40 -6.26
CA PHE A 62 12.64 -9.84 -7.61
C PHE A 62 12.46 -8.33 -7.57
N VAL A 63 13.26 -7.62 -8.36
CA VAL A 63 13.01 -6.20 -8.68
C VAL A 63 11.71 -6.12 -9.46
N TYR A 64 10.84 -5.18 -9.11
CA TYR A 64 9.51 -5.08 -9.72
C TYR A 64 9.59 -4.96 -11.25
N ASP A 65 8.86 -5.84 -11.93
CA ASP A 65 8.67 -5.82 -13.39
C ASP A 65 7.19 -6.11 -13.66
N GLY A 66 6.47 -5.07 -14.11
CA GLY A 66 5.04 -5.13 -14.37
C GLY A 66 4.68 -6.05 -15.54
N SER A 67 5.64 -6.39 -16.41
CA SER A 67 5.43 -7.24 -17.59
C SER A 67 5.34 -8.73 -17.27
N ILE A 68 5.87 -9.16 -16.10
CA ILE A 68 5.79 -10.56 -15.68
C ILE A 68 4.32 -10.93 -15.42
N SER A 69 3.82 -11.89 -16.18
CA SER A 69 2.43 -12.32 -16.14
C SER A 69 2.06 -12.97 -14.81
N HIS A 70 0.77 -12.98 -14.48
CA HIS A 70 0.30 -13.61 -13.25
C HIS A 70 0.72 -15.07 -13.13
N ASN A 71 0.65 -15.82 -14.23
CA ASN A 71 1.04 -17.23 -14.28
C ASN A 71 2.54 -17.44 -14.03
N GLU A 72 3.39 -16.54 -14.52
CA GLU A 72 4.83 -16.60 -14.26
C GLU A 72 5.15 -16.30 -12.79
N ARG A 73 4.43 -15.33 -12.18
CA ARG A 73 4.54 -15.06 -10.73
C ARG A 73 4.13 -16.28 -9.90
N ILE A 74 3.01 -16.92 -10.24
CA ILE A 74 2.57 -18.17 -9.58
C ILE A 74 3.61 -19.27 -9.78
N SER A 75 4.11 -19.46 -11.01
CA SER A 75 5.14 -20.46 -11.31
C SER A 75 6.40 -20.23 -10.47
N GLN A 76 6.80 -18.99 -10.22
CA GLN A 76 7.91 -18.67 -9.33
C GLN A 76 7.62 -19.05 -7.87
N ILE A 77 6.43 -18.77 -7.35
CA ILE A 77 6.06 -19.21 -5.99
C ILE A 77 6.16 -20.73 -5.88
N ILE A 78 5.66 -21.45 -6.88
CA ILE A 78 5.68 -22.90 -6.90
C ILE A 78 7.12 -23.45 -6.97
N ARG A 79 8.02 -22.81 -7.74
CA ARG A 79 9.45 -23.15 -7.73
C ARG A 79 10.05 -23.06 -6.33
N TRP A 80 9.73 -22.01 -5.57
CA TRP A 80 10.20 -21.84 -4.20
C TRP A 80 9.63 -22.89 -3.23
N ILE A 81 8.36 -23.28 -3.41
CA ILE A 81 7.74 -24.37 -2.64
C ILE A 81 8.45 -25.71 -2.89
N ASP A 82 8.82 -25.97 -4.15
CA ASP A 82 9.50 -27.19 -4.60
C ASP A 82 10.98 -27.27 -4.18
N TYR A 83 11.52 -26.23 -3.55
CA TYR A 83 12.88 -26.29 -3.00
C TYR A 83 13.04 -27.39 -1.96
N PRO A 84 14.26 -27.94 -1.84
CA PRO A 84 14.56 -28.90 -0.80
C PRO A 84 14.39 -28.24 0.58
N PRO A 85 14.06 -29.01 1.65
CA PRO A 85 13.67 -28.46 2.94
C PRO A 85 14.62 -27.41 3.51
N GLU A 86 15.92 -27.56 3.32
CA GLU A 86 16.95 -26.64 3.80
C GLU A 86 16.98 -25.30 3.05
N LYS A 87 16.42 -25.22 1.84
CA LYS A 87 16.31 -23.97 1.06
C LYS A 87 14.89 -23.39 1.01
N ARG A 88 13.88 -24.18 1.37
CA ARG A 88 12.47 -23.77 1.30
C ARG A 88 12.19 -22.55 2.20
N PRO A 89 11.45 -21.53 1.71
CA PRO A 89 11.12 -20.35 2.50
C PRO A 89 10.14 -20.65 3.62
N HIS A 90 10.19 -19.81 4.66
CA HIS A 90 9.20 -19.74 5.74
C HIS A 90 8.18 -18.64 5.48
N LEU A 91 8.61 -17.55 4.84
CA LEU A 91 7.77 -16.45 4.40
C LEU A 91 7.85 -16.31 2.88
N ILE A 92 6.69 -16.21 2.24
CA ILE A 92 6.57 -15.83 0.83
C ILE A 92 5.64 -14.61 0.76
N THR A 93 6.04 -13.58 0.02
CA THR A 93 5.15 -12.48 -0.36
C THR A 93 4.91 -12.49 -1.86
N LEU A 94 3.70 -12.15 -2.29
CA LEU A 94 3.30 -12.13 -3.70
C LEU A 94 2.37 -10.94 -3.94
N TYR A 95 2.66 -10.12 -4.94
CA TYR A 95 1.91 -8.91 -5.26
C TYR A 95 1.33 -8.92 -6.69
N PHE A 96 0.13 -8.35 -6.84
CA PHE A 96 -0.56 -8.10 -8.11
C PHE A 96 -1.19 -6.71 -8.11
N SER A 97 -1.16 -6.03 -9.26
CA SER A 97 -1.63 -4.64 -9.42
C SER A 97 -2.85 -4.50 -10.33
N ASP A 98 -3.35 -5.59 -10.91
CA ASP A 98 -4.31 -5.52 -12.02
C ASP A 98 -5.67 -4.93 -11.62
N VAL A 99 -6.23 -5.35 -10.47
CA VAL A 99 -7.53 -4.84 -9.99
C VAL A 99 -7.46 -3.34 -9.71
N ASP A 100 -6.40 -2.87 -9.06
CA ASP A 100 -6.15 -1.44 -8.83
C ASP A 100 -6.01 -0.67 -10.16
N SER A 101 -5.22 -1.20 -11.10
CA SER A 101 -5.03 -0.59 -12.42
C SER A 101 -6.34 -0.43 -13.21
N LYS A 102 -7.25 -1.40 -13.09
CA LYS A 102 -8.57 -1.35 -13.72
C LYS A 102 -9.53 -0.43 -12.98
N GLY A 103 -9.49 -0.46 -11.65
CA GLY A 103 -10.25 0.46 -10.79
C GLY A 103 -9.91 1.92 -11.08
N HIS A 104 -8.63 2.25 -11.24
CA HIS A 104 -8.21 3.59 -11.65
C HIS A 104 -8.75 3.99 -13.01
N ARG A 105 -8.60 3.12 -14.01
CA ARG A 105 -8.94 3.45 -15.41
C ARG A 105 -10.44 3.55 -15.67
N TYR A 106 -11.24 2.70 -15.02
CA TYR A 106 -12.65 2.52 -15.35
C TYR A 106 -13.61 2.81 -14.19
N GLY A 107 -13.10 2.91 -12.96
CA GLY A 107 -13.90 3.07 -11.74
C GLY A 107 -14.20 1.73 -11.06
N PRO A 108 -14.43 1.72 -9.73
CA PRO A 108 -14.58 0.52 -8.92
C PRO A 108 -15.75 -0.39 -9.35
N ASP A 109 -16.85 0.19 -9.85
CA ASP A 109 -18.08 -0.54 -10.21
C ASP A 109 -18.17 -0.92 -11.70
N SER A 110 -17.08 -0.75 -12.45
CA SER A 110 -17.04 -1.04 -13.90
C SER A 110 -17.00 -2.53 -14.23
N GLU A 111 -17.51 -2.91 -15.39
CA GLU A 111 -17.38 -4.29 -15.91
C GLU A 111 -15.91 -4.70 -16.04
N GLU A 112 -15.02 -3.78 -16.43
CA GLU A 112 -13.58 -4.03 -16.51
C GLU A 112 -12.95 -4.36 -15.16
N THR A 113 -13.38 -3.69 -14.08
CA THR A 113 -12.89 -3.97 -12.72
C THR A 113 -13.45 -5.29 -12.21
N ILE A 114 -14.73 -5.59 -12.47
CA ILE A 114 -15.33 -6.90 -12.16
C ILE A 114 -14.58 -8.03 -12.88
N ASN A 115 -14.32 -7.86 -14.18
CA ASN A 115 -13.55 -8.83 -14.97
C ASN A 115 -12.12 -9.05 -14.42
N ALA A 116 -11.49 -8.00 -13.90
CA ALA A 116 -10.18 -8.08 -13.26
C ALA A 116 -10.23 -8.88 -11.96
N ILE A 117 -11.27 -8.68 -11.15
CA ILE A 117 -11.50 -9.45 -9.92
C ILE A 117 -11.70 -10.94 -10.25
N GLU A 118 -12.50 -11.27 -11.26
CA GLU A 118 -12.69 -12.66 -11.70
C GLU A 118 -11.39 -13.29 -12.23
N ALA A 119 -10.56 -12.53 -12.94
CA ALA A 119 -9.25 -12.99 -13.40
C ALA A 119 -8.28 -13.23 -12.23
N MET A 120 -8.34 -12.38 -11.20
CA MET A 120 -7.56 -12.56 -9.97
C MET A 120 -8.01 -13.77 -9.17
N ASP A 121 -9.32 -14.01 -9.06
CA ASP A 121 -9.87 -15.23 -8.43
C ASP A 121 -9.35 -16.50 -9.11
N LYS A 122 -9.37 -16.55 -10.46
CA LYS A 122 -8.78 -17.66 -11.24
C LYS A 122 -7.28 -17.83 -10.99
N THR A 123 -6.56 -16.71 -10.83
CA THR A 123 -5.12 -16.71 -10.52
C THR A 123 -4.86 -17.34 -9.14
N ILE A 124 -5.62 -16.92 -8.12
CA ILE A 124 -5.56 -17.48 -6.77
C ILE A 124 -5.96 -18.96 -6.78
N GLY A 125 -7.00 -19.33 -7.53
CA GLY A 125 -7.43 -20.72 -7.71
C GLY A 125 -6.33 -21.60 -8.33
N SER A 126 -5.54 -21.06 -9.25
CA SER A 126 -4.39 -21.74 -9.85
C SER A 126 -3.29 -21.99 -8.81
N LEU A 127 -2.94 -20.99 -8.01
CA LEU A 127 -1.99 -21.15 -6.89
C LEU A 127 -2.45 -22.23 -5.91
N ILE A 128 -3.73 -22.19 -5.50
CA ILE A 128 -4.31 -23.18 -4.59
C ILE A 128 -4.24 -24.59 -5.18
N SER A 129 -4.53 -24.75 -6.48
CA SER A 129 -4.49 -26.04 -7.16
C SER A 129 -3.06 -26.62 -7.19
N GLU A 130 -2.07 -25.79 -7.49
CA GLU A 130 -0.65 -26.18 -7.46
C GLU A 130 -0.20 -26.58 -6.05
N LEU A 131 -0.60 -25.84 -5.02
CA LEU A 131 -0.30 -26.15 -3.62
C LEU A 131 -0.96 -27.46 -3.17
N LYS A 132 -2.19 -27.75 -3.60
CA LYS A 132 -2.88 -29.01 -3.31
C LYS A 132 -2.18 -30.19 -3.99
N SER A 133 -1.78 -30.04 -5.25
CA SER A 133 -1.10 -31.09 -6.01
C SER A 133 0.22 -31.55 -5.38
N ARG A 134 0.87 -30.66 -4.60
CA ARG A 134 2.11 -30.92 -3.86
C ARG A 134 1.90 -31.28 -2.40
N ASN A 135 0.65 -31.46 -1.98
CA ASN A 135 0.28 -31.69 -0.58
C ASN A 135 0.83 -30.60 0.37
N PHE A 136 0.94 -29.34 -0.09
CA PHE A 136 1.35 -28.22 0.75
C PHE A 136 0.18 -27.42 1.28
N TYR A 137 -0.95 -27.44 0.58
CA TYR A 137 -2.11 -26.61 0.92
C TYR A 137 -2.43 -26.72 2.40
N ASP A 138 -2.65 -27.91 2.98
CA ASP A 138 -3.02 -28.07 4.40
C ASP A 138 -1.91 -27.81 5.43
N HIS A 139 -0.69 -27.48 4.98
CA HIS A 139 0.47 -27.23 5.84
C HIS A 139 0.95 -25.77 5.85
N ILE A 140 0.31 -24.89 5.09
CA ILE A 140 0.68 -23.48 5.00
C ILE A 140 -0.44 -22.54 5.45
N ASN A 141 -0.03 -21.42 6.03
CA ASN A 141 -0.89 -20.29 6.30
C ASN A 141 -0.85 -19.35 5.09
N ILE A 142 -2.03 -19.03 4.55
CA ILE A 142 -2.23 -18.12 3.43
C ILE A 142 -3.00 -16.92 3.97
N ILE A 143 -2.48 -15.72 3.73
CA ILE A 143 -3.15 -14.45 3.98
C ILE A 143 -3.30 -13.75 2.62
N ILE A 144 -4.52 -13.36 2.29
CA ILE A 144 -4.87 -12.55 1.13
C ILE A 144 -5.38 -11.23 1.68
N THR A 145 -4.76 -10.14 1.26
CA THR A 145 -5.14 -8.79 1.70
C THR A 145 -4.92 -7.77 0.59
N THR A 146 -5.45 -6.56 0.78
CA THR A 146 -5.19 -5.40 -0.09
C THR A 146 -4.61 -4.27 0.75
N ASP A 147 -3.88 -3.38 0.09
CA ASP A 147 -3.33 -2.15 0.65
C ASP A 147 -4.42 -1.10 0.93
N HIS A 148 -5.42 -0.99 0.06
CA HIS A 148 -6.57 -0.09 0.21
C HIS A 148 -7.78 -0.59 -0.59
N GLY A 149 -8.86 0.19 -0.54
CA GLY A 149 -9.99 0.11 -1.47
C GLY A 149 -9.89 1.15 -2.60
N MET A 150 -11.02 1.52 -3.20
CA MET A 150 -11.11 2.42 -4.36
C MET A 150 -12.47 3.14 -4.37
N THR A 151 -12.50 4.41 -4.76
CA THR A 151 -13.75 5.16 -4.96
C THR A 151 -13.78 5.83 -6.33
N THR A 152 -14.98 6.07 -6.87
CA THR A 152 -15.16 6.75 -8.16
C THR A 152 -14.78 8.22 -8.06
N ILE A 153 -14.17 8.77 -9.11
CA ILE A 153 -13.90 10.21 -9.26
C ILE A 153 -14.55 10.76 -10.53
N SER A 154 -14.73 12.09 -10.59
CA SER A 154 -15.36 12.78 -11.72
C SER A 154 -14.59 14.04 -12.14
N GLN A 155 -14.64 14.34 -13.44
CA GLN A 155 -14.10 15.57 -14.02
C GLN A 155 -14.85 16.82 -13.53
N ASP A 156 -16.09 16.67 -13.07
CA ASP A 156 -16.88 17.74 -12.47
C ASP A 156 -16.50 18.02 -11.00
N SER A 157 -15.71 17.14 -10.40
CA SER A 157 -15.32 17.16 -8.98
C SER A 157 -13.81 17.33 -8.83
N VAL A 158 -13.26 18.38 -9.43
CA VAL A 158 -11.83 18.73 -9.35
C VAL A 158 -11.64 20.08 -8.68
N ILE A 159 -10.81 20.10 -7.65
CA ILE A 159 -10.40 21.30 -6.92
C ILE A 159 -9.09 21.79 -7.52
N PHE A 160 -9.13 22.97 -8.13
CA PHE A 160 -7.97 23.61 -8.75
C PHE A 160 -7.26 24.51 -7.74
N LEU A 161 -6.06 24.11 -7.28
CA LEU A 161 -5.33 24.89 -6.27
C LEU A 161 -4.89 26.27 -6.80
N ASP A 162 -4.66 26.39 -8.11
CA ASP A 162 -4.32 27.64 -8.80
C ASP A 162 -5.49 28.64 -8.89
N ASP A 163 -6.70 28.25 -8.49
CA ASP A 163 -7.80 29.20 -8.28
C ASP A 163 -7.66 29.95 -6.92
N TYR A 164 -6.83 29.47 -6.00
CA TYR A 164 -6.71 29.98 -4.62
C TYR A 164 -5.31 30.50 -4.25
N ILE A 165 -4.26 29.89 -4.79
CA ILE A 165 -2.86 30.23 -4.49
C ILE A 165 -2.06 30.40 -5.78
N ASN A 166 -0.95 31.15 -5.70
CA ASN A 166 0.03 31.20 -6.77
C ASN A 166 0.94 29.97 -6.68
N LEU A 167 0.99 29.14 -7.73
CA LEU A 167 1.82 27.94 -7.74
C LEU A 167 3.32 28.22 -7.78
N ASP A 168 3.75 29.45 -8.12
CA ASP A 168 5.15 29.85 -8.01
C ASP A 168 5.62 29.95 -6.54
N ASP A 169 4.71 30.21 -5.61
CA ASP A 169 4.97 30.36 -4.17
C ASP A 169 5.06 29.03 -3.43
N VAL A 170 4.79 27.91 -4.10
CA VAL A 170 4.77 26.57 -3.51
C VAL A 170 5.47 25.56 -4.41
N GLU A 171 5.80 24.42 -3.84
CA GLU A 171 6.03 23.19 -4.55
C GLU A 171 4.97 22.17 -4.11
N ILE A 172 4.31 21.54 -5.07
CA ILE A 172 3.38 20.46 -4.79
C ILE A 172 4.15 19.14 -4.93
N VAL A 173 4.51 18.57 -3.78
CA VAL A 173 5.36 17.38 -3.69
C VAL A 173 4.60 16.12 -4.07
N ASP A 174 3.30 16.11 -3.79
CA ASP A 174 2.39 15.03 -4.18
C ASP A 174 1.03 15.61 -4.57
N TRP A 175 0.49 15.07 -5.66
CA TRP A 175 -0.83 15.42 -6.19
C TRP A 175 -1.78 14.24 -6.01
N GLY A 176 -3.08 14.50 -5.93
CA GLY A 176 -4.09 13.47 -5.83
C GLY A 176 -5.13 13.80 -4.77
N PRO A 177 -5.84 12.79 -4.24
CA PRO A 177 -6.83 12.98 -3.17
C PRO A 177 -6.27 13.63 -1.90
N ALA A 178 -5.00 13.38 -1.58
CA ALA A 178 -4.26 14.05 -0.52
C ALA A 178 -3.00 14.69 -1.11
N SER A 179 -2.96 16.02 -1.16
CA SER A 179 -1.83 16.77 -1.70
C SER A 179 -0.88 17.24 -0.60
N ALA A 180 0.42 17.07 -0.84
CA ALA A 180 1.47 17.47 0.08
C ALA A 180 2.17 18.74 -0.44
N ILE A 181 2.04 19.84 0.29
CA ILE A 181 2.40 21.19 -0.18
C ILE A 181 3.59 21.70 0.62
N LEU A 182 4.64 22.10 -0.08
CA LEU A 182 5.86 22.71 0.45
C LEU A 182 5.92 24.19 0.06
N PRO A 183 5.58 25.12 0.97
CA PRO A 183 5.70 26.56 0.70
C PRO A 183 7.15 27.02 0.46
N LYS A 184 7.33 27.92 -0.51
CA LYS A 184 8.57 28.69 -0.76
C LYS A 184 8.52 30.08 -0.11
N VAL A 185 7.35 30.45 0.39
CA VAL A 185 7.05 31.67 1.16
C VAL A 185 6.60 31.27 2.56
N GLU A 186 6.16 32.23 3.39
CA GLU A 186 5.64 31.95 4.72
C GLU A 186 4.47 30.95 4.68
N ILE A 187 4.52 29.93 5.54
CA ILE A 187 3.53 28.83 5.57
C ILE A 187 2.11 29.40 5.78
N ASP A 188 1.98 30.40 6.65
CA ASP A 188 0.70 31.03 7.01
C ASP A 188 0.05 31.77 5.83
N ASP A 189 0.84 32.30 4.90
CA ASP A 189 0.32 33.00 3.72
C ASP A 189 -0.33 32.03 2.74
N ILE A 190 0.18 30.80 2.63
CA ILE A 190 -0.42 29.74 1.80
C ILE A 190 -1.59 29.10 2.54
N PHE A 191 -1.40 28.76 3.82
CA PHE A 191 -2.42 28.10 4.62
C PHE A 191 -3.70 28.94 4.73
N SER A 192 -3.58 30.24 5.02
CA SER A 192 -4.74 31.12 5.17
C SER A 192 -5.58 31.29 3.88
N LYS A 193 -4.96 31.09 2.71
CA LYS A 193 -5.66 31.12 1.41
C LYS A 193 -6.37 29.82 1.08
N LEU A 194 -5.86 28.69 1.60
CA LEU A 194 -6.40 27.35 1.33
C LEU A 194 -7.42 26.91 2.38
N ILE A 195 -7.25 27.33 3.64
CA ILE A 195 -8.16 26.95 4.73
C ILE A 195 -9.57 27.48 4.43
N ASN A 196 -10.55 26.56 4.35
CA ASN A 196 -11.94 26.82 3.95
C ASN A 196 -12.13 27.36 2.51
N ALA A 197 -11.13 27.24 1.64
CA ALA A 197 -11.20 27.73 0.26
C ALA A 197 -12.23 26.98 -0.60
N HIS A 198 -12.46 25.70 -0.29
CA HIS A 198 -13.44 24.86 -0.96
C HIS A 198 -14.19 23.99 0.06
N PRO A 199 -15.53 23.83 -0.04
CA PRO A 199 -16.32 23.06 0.92
C PRO A 199 -16.04 21.54 0.92
N LYS A 200 -15.19 21.08 0.00
CA LYS A 200 -14.79 19.67 -0.18
C LYS A 200 -13.28 19.46 -0.01
N LEU A 201 -12.62 20.41 0.65
CA LEU A 201 -11.19 20.39 0.92
C LEU A 201 -10.95 20.65 2.40
N ASP A 202 -10.32 19.69 3.07
CA ASP A 202 -9.75 19.90 4.39
C ASP A 202 -8.28 20.27 4.24
N VAL A 203 -7.81 21.25 5.00
CA VAL A 203 -6.43 21.72 4.92
C VAL A 203 -5.86 21.82 6.32
N TYR A 204 -4.71 21.18 6.52
CA TYR A 204 -4.05 21.11 7.82
C TYR A 204 -2.62 21.58 7.69
N LYS A 205 -2.12 22.25 8.73
CA LYS A 205 -0.68 22.32 8.93
C LYS A 205 -0.21 21.00 9.50
N LYS A 206 1.04 20.66 9.19
CA LYS A 206 1.73 19.58 9.89
C LYS A 206 1.72 19.83 11.40
N GLY A 207 1.35 18.81 12.18
CA GLY A 207 1.14 18.90 13.62
C GLY A 207 -0.32 19.13 14.00
N GLU A 208 -1.20 19.45 13.04
CA GLU A 208 -2.62 19.72 13.24
C GLU A 208 -3.54 18.75 12.49
N LEU A 209 -3.00 17.73 11.80
CA LEU A 209 -3.82 16.68 11.22
C LEU A 209 -4.54 15.88 12.31
N PRO A 210 -5.72 15.30 12.04
CA PRO A 210 -6.44 14.47 13.01
C PRO A 210 -5.55 13.36 13.58
N ASP A 211 -5.60 13.18 14.91
CA ASP A 211 -4.73 12.26 15.64
C ASP A 211 -4.87 10.82 15.15
N GLU A 212 -6.08 10.41 14.73
CA GLU A 212 -6.38 9.07 14.22
C GLU A 212 -5.62 8.71 12.94
N LEU A 213 -5.09 9.70 12.21
CA LEU A 213 -4.26 9.45 11.02
C LEU A 213 -2.81 9.14 11.36
N HIS A 214 -2.36 9.49 12.57
CA HIS A 214 -0.97 9.37 13.00
C HIS A 214 0.04 10.00 12.00
N TYR A 215 -0.38 11.04 11.26
CA TYR A 215 0.35 11.62 10.12
C TYR A 215 0.84 13.05 10.39
N ASN A 216 1.54 13.26 11.52
CA ASN A 216 2.03 14.59 11.93
C ASN A 216 3.56 14.69 12.12
N ASN A 217 4.22 13.61 12.52
CA ASN A 217 5.50 13.74 13.20
C ASN A 217 6.74 13.54 12.32
N HIS A 218 6.60 12.96 11.13
CA HIS A 218 7.75 12.59 10.32
C HIS A 218 8.28 13.75 9.46
N ARG A 219 9.60 13.92 9.32
CA ARG A 219 10.21 15.03 8.56
C ARG A 219 9.80 15.11 7.08
N ARG A 220 9.43 13.98 6.48
CA ARG A 220 8.96 13.88 5.07
C ARG A 220 7.51 14.31 4.87
N ILE A 221 6.76 14.52 5.96
CA ILE A 221 5.42 15.14 5.90
C ILE A 221 5.62 16.63 5.67
N GLN A 222 5.01 17.13 4.60
CA GLN A 222 5.18 18.52 4.15
C GLN A 222 4.43 19.49 5.08
N PRO A 223 4.81 20.78 5.11
CA PRO A 223 4.23 21.75 6.04
C PRO A 223 2.71 21.91 5.96
N ILE A 224 2.13 21.75 4.77
CA ILE A 224 0.68 21.81 4.56
C ILE A 224 0.23 20.52 3.85
N ILE A 225 -0.82 19.89 4.38
CA ILE A 225 -1.49 18.75 3.77
C ILE A 225 -2.93 19.18 3.45
N ALA A 226 -3.33 18.99 2.20
CA ALA A 226 -4.68 19.25 1.73
C ALA A 226 -5.35 17.93 1.33
N ILE A 227 -6.48 17.60 1.92
CA ILE A 227 -7.19 16.33 1.71
C ILE A 227 -8.56 16.66 1.11
N ALA A 228 -8.80 16.19 -0.10
CA ALA A 228 -10.10 16.27 -0.73
C ALA A 228 -11.08 15.31 -0.04
N HIS A 229 -12.35 15.71 0.03
CA HIS A 229 -13.41 14.79 0.42
C HIS A 229 -13.58 13.69 -0.64
N GLU A 230 -14.15 12.55 -0.25
CA GLU A 230 -14.39 11.42 -1.15
C GLU A 230 -15.03 11.87 -2.49
N HIS A 231 -14.60 11.25 -3.59
CA HIS A 231 -14.97 11.54 -4.99
C HIS A 231 -14.39 12.83 -5.59
N TRP A 232 -13.69 13.66 -4.82
CA TRP A 232 -13.02 14.87 -5.32
C TRP A 232 -11.53 14.65 -5.56
N SER A 233 -11.00 15.27 -6.60
CA SER A 233 -9.57 15.29 -6.89
C SER A 233 -8.97 16.68 -6.68
N ILE A 234 -7.68 16.75 -6.35
CA ILE A 234 -6.91 18.00 -6.30
C ILE A 234 -5.97 18.04 -7.50
N SER A 235 -5.92 19.19 -8.19
CA SER A 235 -5.05 19.42 -9.34
C SER A 235 -4.76 20.91 -9.51
N ASP A 236 -3.94 21.26 -10.49
CA ASP A 236 -3.95 22.56 -11.16
C ASP A 236 -4.62 22.48 -12.54
N ARG A 237 -4.96 23.63 -13.14
CA ARG A 237 -5.62 23.68 -14.45
C ARG A 237 -4.74 23.20 -15.60
N ASN A 238 -3.44 23.45 -15.55
CA ASN A 238 -2.51 23.05 -16.61
C ASN A 238 -2.40 21.52 -16.69
N THR A 239 -2.15 20.87 -15.56
CA THR A 239 -2.11 19.41 -15.42
C THR A 239 -3.45 18.80 -15.83
N TYR A 240 -4.57 19.35 -15.37
CA TYR A 240 -5.90 18.88 -15.76
C TYR A 240 -6.13 18.99 -17.28
N ASN A 241 -5.89 20.16 -17.87
CA ASN A 241 -6.11 20.39 -19.30
C ASN A 241 -5.22 19.51 -20.18
N SER A 242 -4.05 19.09 -19.69
CA SER A 242 -3.16 18.17 -20.41
C SER A 242 -3.73 16.75 -20.52
N ASN A 243 -4.54 16.31 -19.54
CA ASN A 243 -5.15 14.98 -19.52
C ASN A 243 -6.42 14.92 -18.65
N PRO A 244 -7.56 15.49 -19.09
CA PRO A 244 -8.78 15.52 -18.28
C PRO A 244 -9.34 14.13 -17.96
N SER A 245 -9.10 13.14 -18.83
CA SER A 245 -9.61 11.78 -18.63
C SER A 245 -8.99 11.06 -17.42
N ARG A 246 -7.84 11.53 -16.91
CA ARG A 246 -7.24 11.04 -15.65
C ARG A 246 -8.14 11.28 -14.43
N TYR A 247 -9.03 12.27 -14.52
CA TYR A 247 -9.96 12.65 -13.45
C TYR A 247 -11.33 11.96 -13.62
N ASN A 248 -11.36 10.88 -14.39
CA ASN A 248 -12.51 9.99 -14.53
C ASN A 248 -12.08 8.56 -14.19
N GLY A 249 -12.99 7.73 -13.69
CA GLY A 249 -12.69 6.37 -13.23
C GLY A 249 -12.60 6.31 -11.72
N GLY A 250 -11.49 5.81 -11.17
CA GLY A 250 -11.32 5.59 -9.73
C GLY A 250 -10.04 6.18 -9.16
N ASN A 251 -10.06 6.48 -7.85
CA ASN A 251 -8.85 6.83 -7.11
C ASN A 251 -8.95 6.42 -5.64
N HIS A 252 -7.82 6.50 -4.94
CA HIS A 252 -7.68 6.17 -3.52
C HIS A 252 -6.68 7.12 -2.83
N GLY A 253 -6.55 7.03 -1.51
CA GLY A 253 -5.70 7.92 -0.71
C GLY A 253 -6.46 8.99 0.09
N TYR A 254 -7.79 8.85 0.20
CA TYR A 254 -8.65 9.64 1.08
C TYR A 254 -8.50 9.19 2.54
N TYR A 255 -9.35 9.72 3.44
CA TYR A 255 -9.44 9.25 4.81
C TYR A 255 -9.70 7.74 4.87
N SER A 256 -8.88 7.04 5.66
CA SER A 256 -8.97 5.59 5.85
C SER A 256 -10.26 5.12 6.54
N SER A 257 -11.02 6.05 7.14
CA SER A 257 -12.32 5.79 7.75
C SER A 257 -13.46 5.61 6.74
N TYR A 258 -13.28 6.03 5.49
CA TYR A 258 -14.27 5.82 4.44
C TYR A 258 -14.41 4.35 4.08
N GLU A 259 -15.65 3.89 3.90
CA GLU A 259 -15.95 2.49 3.57
C GLU A 259 -15.25 2.07 2.27
N SER A 260 -15.23 2.94 1.27
CA SER A 260 -14.57 2.72 -0.01
C SER A 260 -13.05 2.54 0.09
N MET A 261 -12.42 3.03 1.16
CA MET A 261 -10.97 2.95 1.37
C MET A 261 -10.57 1.70 2.15
N LYS A 262 -11.53 0.93 2.67
CA LYS A 262 -11.24 -0.30 3.40
C LYS A 262 -10.71 -1.38 2.47
N GLY A 263 -9.63 -2.01 2.88
CA GLY A 263 -9.08 -3.18 2.21
C GLY A 263 -9.75 -4.49 2.61
N MET A 264 -9.33 -5.58 1.97
CA MET A 264 -9.80 -6.94 2.25
C MET A 264 -8.83 -7.71 3.15
N PHE A 265 -9.34 -8.64 3.94
CA PHE A 265 -8.54 -9.65 4.64
C PHE A 265 -9.25 -11.02 4.59
N ILE A 266 -8.58 -12.00 4.01
CA ILE A 266 -8.99 -13.41 3.99
C ILE A 266 -7.78 -14.24 4.39
N ALA A 267 -7.97 -15.17 5.33
CA ALA A 267 -6.88 -16.03 5.77
C ALA A 267 -7.32 -17.47 5.94
N ARG A 268 -6.39 -18.41 5.68
CA ARG A 268 -6.64 -19.84 5.80
C ARG A 268 -5.35 -20.61 6.04
N GLY A 269 -5.40 -21.61 6.91
CA GLY A 269 -4.28 -22.49 7.20
C GLY A 269 -4.34 -23.02 8.63
N PRO A 270 -3.37 -23.84 9.04
CA PRO A 270 -3.37 -24.47 10.37
C PRO A 270 -3.40 -23.47 11.53
N GLY A 271 -2.87 -22.26 11.34
CA GLY A 271 -2.87 -21.20 12.35
C GLY A 271 -4.18 -20.42 12.47
N PHE A 272 -5.17 -20.64 11.60
CA PHE A 272 -6.42 -19.88 11.58
C PHE A 272 -7.63 -20.74 11.95
N LYS A 273 -8.66 -20.10 12.52
CA LYS A 273 -9.98 -20.73 12.70
C LYS A 273 -10.63 -21.01 11.36
N GLU A 274 -11.33 -22.14 11.27
CA GLU A 274 -12.13 -22.50 10.10
C GLU A 274 -13.53 -21.90 10.20
N ASN A 275 -14.12 -21.53 9.05
CA ASN A 275 -15.50 -21.02 8.93
C ASN A 275 -15.82 -19.87 9.90
N PHE A 276 -14.85 -18.99 10.14
CA PHE A 276 -14.96 -17.88 11.06
C PHE A 276 -14.99 -16.54 10.31
N ILE A 277 -15.97 -15.70 10.64
CA ILE A 277 -16.07 -14.31 10.19
C ILE A 277 -15.94 -13.44 11.44
N GLY A 278 -14.91 -12.60 11.47
CA GLY A 278 -14.65 -11.66 12.55
C GLY A 278 -14.93 -10.20 12.16
N PRO A 279 -14.75 -9.25 13.08
CA PRO A 279 -14.85 -7.83 12.77
C PRO A 279 -13.75 -7.36 11.79
N GLY A 280 -13.79 -6.10 11.35
CA GLY A 280 -12.63 -5.48 10.70
C GLY A 280 -11.55 -5.08 11.72
N PHE A 281 -10.31 -4.94 11.27
CA PHE A 281 -9.18 -4.45 12.07
C PHE A 281 -8.20 -3.65 11.20
N SER A 282 -7.32 -2.85 11.81
CA SER A 282 -6.34 -2.05 11.08
C SER A 282 -5.15 -2.88 10.59
N SER A 283 -4.69 -2.62 9.35
CA SER A 283 -3.59 -3.36 8.71
C SER A 283 -2.27 -3.35 9.49
N ILE A 284 -2.06 -2.35 10.36
CA ILE A 284 -0.89 -2.27 11.25
C ILE A 284 -0.72 -3.51 12.14
N HIS A 285 -1.78 -4.26 12.41
CA HIS A 285 -1.73 -5.47 13.23
C HIS A 285 -1.29 -6.73 12.45
N LEU A 286 -1.17 -6.65 11.12
CA LEU A 286 -0.75 -7.79 10.29
C LEU A 286 0.71 -8.21 10.59
N TYR A 287 1.58 -7.27 10.96
CA TYR A 287 2.98 -7.58 11.28
C TYR A 287 3.08 -8.52 12.49
N GLU A 288 2.40 -8.20 13.58
CA GLU A 288 2.29 -9.04 14.78
C GLU A 288 1.69 -10.41 14.48
N LEU A 289 0.60 -10.43 13.70
CA LEU A 289 -0.04 -11.67 13.26
C LEU A 289 0.93 -12.57 12.48
N MET A 290 1.66 -12.00 11.52
CA MET A 290 2.64 -12.74 10.73
C MET A 290 3.81 -13.24 11.58
N CYS A 291 4.32 -12.43 12.52
CA CYS A 291 5.37 -12.85 13.45
C CYS A 291 4.92 -14.03 14.30
N HIS A 292 3.70 -13.98 14.84
CA HIS A 292 3.10 -15.06 15.60
C HIS A 292 3.00 -16.36 14.79
N LEU A 293 2.45 -16.30 13.57
CA LEU A 293 2.31 -17.47 12.69
C LEU A 293 3.65 -18.06 12.27
N LEU A 294 4.65 -17.20 12.04
CA LEU A 294 6.00 -17.61 11.72
C LEU A 294 6.76 -18.12 12.94
N LYS A 295 6.29 -17.88 14.17
CA LYS A 295 7.00 -18.15 15.43
C LYS A 295 8.34 -17.41 15.48
N ILE A 296 8.31 -16.12 15.22
CA ILE A 296 9.44 -15.19 15.33
C ILE A 296 9.06 -14.04 16.24
N ASP A 297 10.06 -13.43 16.89
CA ASP A 297 9.85 -12.31 17.79
C ASP A 297 9.68 -11.01 16.98
N PRO A 298 8.58 -10.27 17.13
CA PRO A 298 8.39 -8.99 16.47
C PRO A 298 9.37 -7.94 17.02
N VAL A 299 9.80 -6.99 16.18
CA VAL A 299 10.43 -5.75 16.69
C VAL A 299 9.38 -4.76 17.17
N ASN A 300 9.79 -3.70 17.89
CA ASN A 300 8.87 -2.66 18.34
C ASN A 300 8.11 -2.02 17.16
N ASN A 301 6.78 -2.02 17.24
CA ASN A 301 5.87 -1.49 16.22
C ASN A 301 4.52 -1.09 16.85
N ASP A 302 3.63 -0.47 16.07
CA ASP A 302 2.32 0.00 16.55
C ASP A 302 1.22 -1.09 16.50
N GLY A 303 1.54 -2.27 15.98
CA GLY A 303 0.66 -3.42 15.91
C GLY A 303 0.43 -4.07 17.28
N LEU A 304 -0.69 -4.78 17.41
CA LEU A 304 -1.05 -5.53 18.60
C LEU A 304 -1.58 -6.89 18.16
N LEU A 305 -0.97 -7.97 18.65
CA LEU A 305 -1.44 -9.33 18.35
C LEU A 305 -2.89 -9.54 18.81
N ASP A 306 -3.27 -8.96 19.95
CA ASP A 306 -4.61 -9.05 20.55
C ASP A 306 -5.74 -8.65 19.57
N SER A 307 -5.47 -7.69 18.69
CA SER A 307 -6.42 -7.25 17.65
C SER A 307 -6.72 -8.34 16.62
N THR A 308 -5.87 -9.37 16.50
CA THR A 308 -6.01 -10.47 15.54
C THR A 308 -6.08 -11.86 16.18
N LEU A 309 -5.94 -11.98 17.50
CA LEU A 309 -6.06 -13.26 18.22
C LEU A 309 -7.40 -13.98 17.94
N ILE A 310 -8.47 -13.23 17.70
CA ILE A 310 -9.79 -13.81 17.45
C ILE A 310 -9.83 -14.67 16.17
N TYR A 311 -8.93 -14.46 15.21
CA TYR A 311 -8.87 -15.26 13.97
C TYR A 311 -7.99 -16.51 14.11
N LEU A 312 -7.15 -16.58 15.14
CA LEU A 312 -6.16 -17.65 15.32
C LEU A 312 -6.78 -18.91 15.93
N SER A 313 -6.30 -20.07 15.48
CA SER A 313 -6.68 -21.34 16.07
C SER A 313 -5.94 -21.53 17.41
N ASN A 314 -6.57 -22.23 18.36
CA ASN A 314 -5.93 -22.60 19.64
C ASN A 314 -5.06 -23.87 19.51
N LYS A 315 -4.70 -24.28 18.28
CA LYS A 315 -4.06 -25.57 17.99
C LYS A 315 -2.55 -25.43 17.89
#